data_AF-A0A6D2KU40-F1
#
_entry.id   AF-A0A6D2KU40-F1
#
_cell.length_a   1.000
_cell.length_b   1.000
_cell.length_c   1.000
_cell.angle_alpha   90.00
_cell.angle_beta   90.00
_cell.angle_gamma   90.00
#
_symmetry.space_group_name_H-M   'P 1'
#
loop_
_entity.id
_entity.type
_entity.pdbx_description
1 polymer ?
#
loop_
_entity_poly.entity_id
_entity_poly.type
_entity_poly.pdbx_seq_one_letter_code
_entity_poly.pdbx_strand_id
1 'polypeptide(L)'
;MGNTKPRATIIHESPSLLRTWWMNKNLQYDVAMSSFIIIINIVAFVRVITYKIPFYNDENQLPLILVFVMFYILSGIVSCNLWVRAIEDVNSSQVALYVGRICHTLGFCIFFGLLYCISPHLALRFGVPGLIWFVAALVAPCCSSFPSIRSGLCQKVQELRYWWKRVNQPRSVVLKS
;
A
#
# COMPACT_ATOMS: atom_id res chain seq x y z
N MET A 1 -12.86 -36.61 -56.19
CA MET A 1 -13.48 -36.19 -54.91
C MET A 1 -12.39 -36.12 -53.85
N GLY A 2 -11.80 -34.94 -53.62
CA GLY A 2 -10.82 -34.72 -52.54
C GLY A 2 -11.48 -33.87 -51.46
N ASN A 3 -11.79 -34.48 -50.32
CA ASN A 3 -12.33 -33.76 -49.15
C ASN A 3 -11.18 -33.02 -48.45
N THR A 4 -11.03 -31.73 -48.71
CA THR A 4 -10.16 -30.84 -47.92
C THR A 4 -10.83 -30.55 -46.57
N LYS A 5 -10.28 -31.12 -45.51
CA LYS A 5 -10.66 -30.80 -44.13
C LYS A 5 -10.48 -29.29 -43.89
N PRO A 6 -11.47 -28.55 -43.35
CA PRO A 6 -11.27 -27.16 -42.99
C PRO A 6 -10.21 -27.10 -41.90
N ARG A 7 -9.09 -26.45 -42.19
CA ARG A 7 -8.08 -26.12 -41.19
C ARG A 7 -8.70 -25.03 -40.33
N ALA A 8 -9.19 -25.41 -39.14
CA ALA A 8 -9.73 -24.46 -38.18
C ALA A 8 -8.64 -23.44 -37.84
N THR A 9 -8.75 -22.25 -38.43
CA THR A 9 -7.92 -21.11 -38.08
C THR A 9 -8.35 -20.70 -36.68
N ILE A 10 -7.58 -21.08 -35.66
CA ILE A 10 -7.77 -20.55 -34.31
C ILE A 10 -7.40 -19.08 -34.42
N ILE A 11 -8.41 -18.22 -34.59
CA ILE A 11 -8.27 -16.78 -34.49
C ILE A 11 -7.91 -16.53 -33.03
N HIS A 12 -6.63 -16.27 -32.77
CA HIS A 12 -6.17 -15.88 -31.46
C HIS A 12 -6.65 -14.44 -31.24
N GLU A 13 -7.87 -14.27 -30.72
CA GLU A 13 -8.37 -12.96 -30.32
C GLU A 13 -7.42 -12.41 -29.24
N SER A 14 -6.68 -11.35 -29.61
CA SER A 14 -5.90 -10.60 -28.65
C SER A 14 -6.83 -10.08 -27.56
N PRO A 15 -6.54 -10.32 -26.27
CA PRO A 15 -7.42 -9.90 -25.19
C PRO A 15 -7.63 -8.38 -25.25
N SER A 16 -8.87 -7.94 -25.07
CA SER A 16 -9.20 -6.50 -25.07
C SER A 16 -8.39 -5.75 -24.01
N LEU A 17 -8.12 -4.46 -24.26
CA LEU A 17 -7.40 -3.60 -23.31
C LEU A 17 -8.08 -3.59 -21.94
N LEU A 18 -9.42 -3.54 -21.91
CA LEU A 18 -10.20 -3.62 -20.68
C LEU A 18 -10.02 -4.95 -19.93
N ARG A 19 -9.99 -6.07 -20.65
CA ARG A 19 -9.77 -7.40 -20.04
C ARG A 19 -8.37 -7.49 -19.43
N THR A 20 -7.35 -7.02 -20.16
CA THR A 20 -5.97 -6.97 -19.68
C THR A 20 -5.82 -6.04 -18.49
N TRP A 21 -6.49 -4.88 -18.52
CA TRP A 21 -6.55 -3.92 -17.42
C TRP A 21 -7.18 -4.52 -16.17
N TRP A 22 -8.32 -5.20 -16.28
CA TRP A 22 -8.98 -5.84 -15.13
C TRP A 22 -8.19 -7.03 -14.57
N MET A 23 -7.39 -7.71 -15.41
CA MET A 23 -6.47 -8.76 -14.97
C MET A 23 -5.19 -8.22 -14.33
N ASN A 24 -5.00 -6.89 -14.28
CA ASN A 24 -3.84 -6.29 -13.63
C ASN A 24 -3.90 -6.54 -12.11
N LYS A 25 -2.94 -7.31 -11.59
CA LYS A 25 -2.86 -7.66 -10.17
C LYS A 25 -2.72 -6.45 -9.25
N ASN A 26 -2.06 -5.38 -9.73
CA ASN A 26 -1.90 -4.15 -8.96
C ASN A 26 -3.22 -3.40 -8.85
N LEU A 27 -4.03 -3.36 -9.91
CA LEU A 27 -5.38 -2.80 -9.88
C LEU A 27 -6.29 -3.61 -8.94
N GLN A 28 -6.29 -4.94 -9.09
CA GLN A 28 -7.10 -5.82 -8.24
C GLN A 28 -6.74 -5.65 -6.77
N TYR A 29 -5.44 -5.58 -6.47
CA TYR A 29 -4.97 -5.26 -5.14
C TYR A 29 -5.51 -3.91 -4.66
N ASP A 30 -5.39 -2.86 -5.49
CA ASP A 30 -5.75 -1.50 -5.12
C ASP A 30 -7.25 -1.37 -4.83
N VAL A 31 -8.09 -1.99 -5.66
CA VAL A 31 -9.54 -2.08 -5.49
C VAL A 31 -9.90 -2.87 -4.22
N ALA A 32 -9.30 -4.05 -4.02
CA ALA A 32 -9.58 -4.89 -2.86
C ALA A 32 -9.18 -4.18 -1.56
N MET A 33 -8.00 -3.56 -1.53
CA MET A 33 -7.49 -2.85 -0.37
C MET A 33 -8.31 -1.61 -0.06
N SER A 34 -8.69 -0.83 -1.07
CA SER A 34 -9.58 0.32 -0.90
C SER A 34 -10.93 -0.10 -0.33
N SER A 35 -11.50 -1.20 -0.85
CA SER A 35 -12.77 -1.75 -0.34
C SER A 35 -12.67 -2.17 1.12
N PHE A 36 -11.60 -2.89 1.48
CA PHE A 36 -11.33 -3.29 2.86
C PHE A 36 -11.23 -2.09 3.80
N ILE A 37 -10.46 -1.06 3.40
CA ILE A 37 -10.24 0.16 4.18
C ILE A 37 -11.54 0.94 4.38
N ILE A 38 -12.36 1.05 3.34
CA ILE A 38 -13.68 1.71 3.42
C ILE A 38 -14.56 0.99 4.44
N ILE A 39 -14.65 -0.34 4.37
CA ILE A 39 -15.47 -1.15 5.28
C ILE A 39 -15.04 -0.95 6.73
N ILE A 40 -13.75 -1.10 7.05
CA ILE A 40 -13.28 -0.98 8.43
C ILE A 40 -13.46 0.43 8.99
N ASN A 41 -13.29 1.47 8.16
CA ASN A 41 -13.51 2.87 8.57
C ASN A 41 -14.98 3.14 8.85
N ILE A 42 -15.90 2.66 7.99
CA ILE A 42 -17.34 2.77 8.22
C ILE A 42 -17.71 2.09 9.55
N VAL A 43 -17.24 0.87 9.78
CA VAL A 43 -17.54 0.13 11.03
C VAL A 43 -17.00 0.88 12.26
N ALA A 44 -15.77 1.37 12.21
CA ALA A 44 -15.17 2.11 13.32
C ALA A 44 -15.93 3.41 13.60
N PHE A 45 -16.30 4.15 12.55
CA PHE A 45 -17.06 5.40 12.67
C PHE A 45 -18.46 5.17 13.23
N VAL A 46 -19.20 4.18 12.72
CA VAL A 46 -20.51 3.78 13.26
C VAL A 46 -20.41 3.42 14.73
N ARG A 47 -19.34 2.74 15.14
CA ARG A 47 -19.10 2.40 16.55
C ARG A 47 -18.87 3.66 17.40
N VAL A 48 -18.06 4.61 16.96
CA VAL A 48 -17.85 5.89 17.66
C VAL A 48 -19.18 6.61 17.89
N ILE A 49 -20.02 6.70 16.85
CA ILE A 49 -21.35 7.34 16.95
C ILE A 49 -22.28 6.58 17.90
N THR A 50 -22.40 5.26 17.73
CA THR A 50 -23.34 4.42 18.47
C THR A 50 -23.10 4.48 19.98
N TYR A 51 -21.83 4.44 20.38
CA TYR A 51 -21.44 4.49 21.79
C TYR A 51 -21.21 5.90 22.32
N LYS A 52 -21.51 6.95 21.53
CA LYS A 52 -21.32 8.37 21.88
C LYS A 52 -19.94 8.63 22.49
N ILE A 53 -18.91 8.00 21.93
CA ILE A 53 -17.54 8.16 22.41
C ILE A 53 -17.18 9.64 22.25
N PRO A 54 -16.60 10.30 23.29
CA PRO A 54 -16.29 11.73 23.26
C PRO A 54 -15.14 12.01 22.29
N PHE A 55 -15.48 12.05 21.00
CA PHE A 55 -14.60 12.33 19.88
C PHE A 55 -14.30 13.82 19.75
N TYR A 56 -15.17 14.67 20.32
CA TYR A 56 -15.17 16.12 20.17
C TYR A 56 -14.44 16.87 21.30
N ASN A 57 -13.99 16.17 22.34
CA ASN A 57 -13.44 16.81 23.53
C ASN A 57 -11.91 17.00 23.48
N ASP A 58 -11.24 16.42 22.47
CA ASP A 58 -9.81 16.64 22.22
C ASP A 58 -9.67 17.63 21.05
N GLU A 59 -9.28 18.87 21.37
CA GLU A 59 -9.19 20.00 20.43
C GLU A 59 -8.28 19.71 19.23
N ASN A 60 -7.32 18.78 19.35
CA ASN A 60 -6.36 18.46 18.30
C ASN A 60 -6.75 17.23 17.46
N GLN A 61 -7.53 16.30 18.02
CA GLN A 61 -7.78 15.01 17.37
C GLN A 61 -8.81 15.09 16.23
N LEU A 62 -9.89 15.85 16.43
CA LEU A 62 -10.93 16.02 15.42
C LEU A 62 -10.43 16.75 14.16
N PRO A 63 -9.74 17.91 14.25
CA PRO A 63 -9.18 18.57 13.08
C PRO A 63 -8.20 17.68 12.32
N LEU A 64 -7.36 16.93 13.04
CA LEU A 64 -6.40 16.02 12.44
C LEU A 64 -7.08 14.92 11.61
N ILE A 65 -8.11 14.26 12.16
CA ILE A 65 -8.85 13.22 11.44
C ILE A 65 -9.57 13.81 10.22
N LEU A 66 -10.15 15.01 10.33
CA LEU A 66 -10.79 15.69 9.18
C LEU A 66 -9.78 15.98 8.06
N VAL A 67 -8.59 16.47 8.41
CA VAL A 67 -7.50 16.68 7.43
C VAL A 67 -7.13 15.36 6.73
N PHE A 68 -6.99 14.27 7.49
CA PHE A 68 -6.73 12.95 6.90
C PHE A 68 -7.85 12.48 5.98
N VAL A 69 -9.12 12.70 6.34
CA VAL A 69 -10.29 12.37 5.50
C VAL A 69 -10.26 13.16 4.18
N MET A 70 -9.96 14.45 4.23
CA MET A 70 -9.87 15.29 3.02
C MET A 70 -8.77 14.78 2.07
N PHE A 71 -7.57 14.50 2.59
CA PHE A 71 -6.49 13.94 1.79
C PHE A 71 -6.79 12.52 1.29
N TYR A 72 -7.49 11.70 2.08
CA TYR A 72 -7.91 10.35 1.69
C TYR A 72 -8.85 10.40 0.49
N ILE A 73 -9.88 11.25 0.53
CA ILE A 73 -10.83 11.42 -0.59
C ILE A 73 -10.10 11.93 -1.83
N LEU A 74 -9.27 12.97 -1.69
CA LEU A 74 -8.54 13.55 -2.82
C LEU A 74 -7.61 12.54 -3.48
N SER A 75 -6.80 11.82 -2.70
CA SER A 75 -5.89 10.80 -3.22
C SER A 75 -6.63 9.61 -3.83
N GLY A 76 -7.78 9.21 -3.29
CA GLY A 76 -8.64 8.18 -3.88
C GLY A 76 -9.19 8.57 -5.25
N ILE A 77 -9.66 9.81 -5.41
CA ILE A 77 -10.12 10.34 -6.69
C ILE A 77 -8.98 10.36 -7.71
N VAL A 78 -7.80 10.86 -7.31
CA VAL A 78 -6.62 10.91 -8.20
C VAL A 78 -6.19 9.50 -8.61
N SER A 79 -6.13 8.55 -7.67
CA SER A 79 -5.78 7.16 -7.94
C SER A 79 -6.76 6.51 -8.94
N CYS A 80 -8.08 6.70 -8.73
CA CYS A 80 -9.10 6.20 -9.65
C CYS A 80 -8.93 6.76 -11.08
N ASN A 81 -8.72 8.08 -11.20
CA ASN A 81 -8.47 8.71 -12.50
C ASN A 81 -7.20 8.17 -13.19
N LEU A 82 -6.13 7.93 -12.43
CA LEU A 82 -4.90 7.36 -12.96
C LEU A 82 -5.10 5.90 -13.39
N TRP A 83 -5.89 5.11 -12.67
CA TRP A 83 -6.25 3.76 -13.09
C TRP A 83 -7.07 3.73 -14.36
N VAL A 84 -7.99 4.68 -14.57
CA VAL A 84 -8.73 4.82 -15.84
C VAL A 84 -7.77 5.16 -16.98
N ARG A 85 -6.85 6.12 -16.79
CA ARG A 85 -5.81 6.45 -17.79
C ARG A 85 -4.88 5.27 -18.08
N ALA A 86 -4.65 4.42 -17.08
CA ALA A 86 -3.82 3.23 -17.22
C ALA A 86 -4.40 2.13 -18.13
N ILE A 87 -5.65 2.28 -18.59
CA ILE A 87 -6.21 1.43 -19.66
C ILE A 87 -5.45 1.65 -20.97
N GLU A 88 -5.07 2.89 -21.25
CA GLU A 88 -4.42 3.30 -22.51
C GLU A 88 -2.90 3.48 -22.34
N ASP A 89 -2.45 3.98 -21.18
CA ASP A 89 -1.03 4.24 -20.91
C ASP A 89 -0.53 3.44 -19.70
N VAL A 90 0.32 2.45 -19.95
CA VAL A 90 0.91 1.61 -18.91
C VAL A 90 1.76 2.39 -17.90
N ASN A 91 2.35 3.52 -18.27
CA ASN A 91 3.14 4.34 -17.34
C ASN A 91 2.27 4.94 -16.24
N SER A 92 1.03 5.30 -16.59
CA SER A 92 0.03 5.77 -15.63
C SER A 92 -0.31 4.71 -14.56
N SER A 93 -0.12 3.41 -14.84
CA SER A 93 -0.38 2.34 -13.85
C SER A 93 0.57 2.36 -12.65
N GLN A 94 1.84 2.77 -12.84
CA GLN A 94 2.80 2.86 -11.74
C GLN A 94 2.47 4.05 -10.83
N VAL A 95 2.11 5.18 -11.43
CA VAL A 95 1.69 6.37 -10.68
C VAL A 95 0.36 6.10 -9.98
N ALA A 96 -0.59 5.43 -10.63
CA ALA A 96 -1.87 5.00 -10.05
C ALA A 96 -1.66 4.15 -8.80
N LEU A 97 -0.78 3.15 -8.89
CA LEU A 97 -0.41 2.30 -7.76
C LEU A 97 0.20 3.12 -6.63
N TYR A 98 1.16 3.99 -6.93
CA TYR A 98 1.81 4.82 -5.91
C TYR A 98 0.81 5.71 -5.16
N VAL A 99 -0.03 6.44 -5.90
CA VAL A 99 -1.08 7.30 -5.32
C VAL A 99 -2.10 6.45 -4.55
N GLY A 100 -2.45 5.26 -5.05
CA GLY A 100 -3.30 4.29 -4.36
C GLY A 100 -2.74 3.88 -3.00
N ARG A 101 -1.42 3.64 -2.89
CA ARG A 101 -0.76 3.34 -1.61
C ARG A 101 -0.78 4.51 -0.63
N ILE A 102 -0.64 5.74 -1.12
CA ILE A 102 -0.81 6.95 -0.30
C ILE A 102 -2.26 7.02 0.22
N CYS A 103 -3.23 6.78 -0.66
CA CYS A 103 -4.64 6.73 -0.27
C CYS A 103 -4.89 5.66 0.81
N HIS A 104 -4.38 4.44 0.62
CA HIS A 104 -4.53 3.37 1.61
C HIS A 104 -3.91 3.75 2.96
N THR A 105 -2.73 4.35 2.94
CA THR A 105 -2.06 4.86 4.14
C THR A 105 -2.95 5.83 4.90
N LEU A 106 -3.47 6.84 4.21
CA LEU A 106 -4.33 7.85 4.83
C LEU A 106 -5.60 7.20 5.41
N GLY A 107 -6.18 6.24 4.70
CA GLY A 107 -7.31 5.46 5.17
C GLY A 107 -7.02 4.64 6.44
N PHE A 108 -5.81 4.09 6.58
CA PHE A 108 -5.38 3.44 7.82
C PHE A 108 -5.11 4.44 8.95
N CYS A 109 -4.56 5.62 8.66
CA CYS A 109 -4.39 6.67 9.66
C CYS A 109 -5.74 7.08 10.27
N ILE A 110 -6.78 7.25 9.42
CA ILE A 110 -8.16 7.51 9.88
C ILE A 110 -8.63 6.35 10.76
N PHE A 111 -8.46 5.11 10.30
CA PHE A 111 -8.89 3.93 11.06
C PHE A 111 -8.20 3.83 12.43
N PHE A 112 -6.89 4.06 12.52
CA PHE A 112 -6.18 4.06 13.80
C PHE A 112 -6.58 5.23 14.70
N GLY A 113 -6.86 6.40 14.14
CA GLY A 113 -7.44 7.52 14.88
C GLY A 113 -8.78 7.16 15.51
N LEU A 114 -9.68 6.54 14.73
CA LEU A 114 -10.98 6.05 15.22
C LEU A 114 -10.81 4.93 16.27
N LEU A 115 -9.91 3.99 16.05
CA LEU A 115 -9.60 2.94 17.02
C LEU A 115 -9.05 3.52 18.32
N TYR A 116 -8.23 4.56 18.25
CA TYR A 116 -7.69 5.21 19.43
C TYR A 116 -8.80 5.84 20.27
N CYS A 117 -9.78 6.49 19.63
CA CYS A 117 -10.98 6.98 20.31
C CYS A 117 -11.77 5.86 20.98
N ILE A 118 -11.92 4.71 20.31
CA ILE A 118 -12.64 3.56 20.85
C ILE A 118 -11.88 2.95 22.04
N SER A 119 -10.57 2.75 21.89
CA SER A 119 -9.69 2.22 22.92
C SER A 119 -8.21 2.39 22.52
N PRO A 120 -7.41 3.13 23.31
CA PRO A 120 -5.98 3.28 23.06
C PRO A 120 -5.22 1.94 22.98
N HIS A 121 -5.63 0.95 23.79
CA HIS A 121 -5.02 -0.39 23.75
C HIS A 121 -5.28 -1.13 22.44
N LEU A 122 -6.47 -0.92 21.85
CA LEU A 122 -6.83 -1.50 20.56
C LEU A 122 -5.99 -0.86 19.44
N ALA A 123 -5.87 0.46 19.47
CA ALA A 123 -5.01 1.20 18.55
C ALA A 123 -3.55 0.76 18.63
N LEU A 124 -3.01 0.52 19.83
CA LEU A 124 -1.64 0.01 19.97
C LEU A 124 -1.47 -1.42 19.44
N ARG A 125 -2.40 -2.33 19.80
CA ARG A 125 -2.34 -3.74 19.37
C ARG A 125 -2.42 -3.91 17.86
N PHE A 126 -3.23 -3.11 17.18
CA PHE A 126 -3.39 -3.17 15.73
C PHE A 126 -2.48 -2.19 14.98
N GLY A 127 -2.17 -1.05 15.58
CA GLY A 127 -1.33 -0.01 15.01
C GLY A 127 0.13 -0.39 14.91
N VAL A 128 0.70 -1.10 15.89
CA VAL A 128 2.10 -1.53 15.83
C VAL A 128 2.36 -2.52 14.66
N PRO A 129 1.56 -3.60 14.48
CA PRO A 129 1.66 -4.43 13.28
C PRO A 129 1.34 -3.66 11.99
N GLY A 130 0.37 -2.75 12.05
CA GLY A 130 0.00 -1.89 10.92
C GLY A 130 1.13 -0.96 10.47
N LEU A 131 1.92 -0.44 11.40
CA LEU A 131 3.09 0.41 11.13
C LEU A 131 4.23 -0.37 10.47
N ILE A 132 4.41 -1.65 10.83
CA ILE A 132 5.40 -2.53 10.17
C ILE A 132 4.98 -2.77 8.72
N TRP A 133 3.69 -3.05 8.48
CA TRP A 133 3.14 -3.18 7.14
C TRP A 133 3.25 -1.86 6.37
N PHE A 134 3.02 -0.72 7.02
CA PHE A 134 3.13 0.62 6.45
C PHE A 134 4.54 0.93 5.94
N VAL A 135 5.58 0.65 6.73
CA VAL A 135 6.98 0.81 6.29
C VAL A 135 7.25 -0.07 5.07
N ALA A 136 6.81 -1.32 5.08
CA ALA A 136 7.00 -2.21 3.93
C ALA A 136 6.23 -1.74 2.67
N ALA A 137 4.99 -1.28 2.85
CA ALA A 137 4.09 -0.87 1.77
C ALA A 137 4.47 0.47 1.14
N LEU A 138 5.12 1.38 1.87
CA LEU A 138 5.67 2.62 1.30
C LEU A 138 7.08 2.42 0.74
N VAL A 139 7.95 1.66 1.40
CA VAL A 139 9.34 1.47 0.94
C VAL A 139 9.37 0.72 -0.40
N ALA A 140 8.55 -0.32 -0.58
CA ALA A 140 8.60 -1.12 -1.81
C ALA A 140 8.28 -0.33 -3.10
N PRO A 141 7.21 0.52 -3.17
CA PRO A 141 6.91 1.34 -4.34
C PRO A 141 7.75 2.63 -4.44
N CYS A 142 8.10 3.26 -3.31
CA CYS A 142 9.01 4.41 -3.31
C CYS A 142 10.38 4.04 -3.88
N CYS A 143 10.84 2.79 -3.72
CA CYS A 143 12.08 2.33 -4.30
C CYS A 143 12.08 2.18 -5.84
N SER A 144 10.91 2.03 -6.48
CA SER A 144 10.80 2.07 -7.94
C SER A 144 10.61 3.48 -8.49
N SER A 145 9.93 4.36 -7.75
CA SER A 145 9.59 5.71 -8.21
C SER A 145 10.61 6.80 -7.78
N PHE A 146 11.44 6.54 -6.77
CA PHE A 146 12.47 7.46 -6.26
C PHE A 146 13.83 6.73 -6.06
N PRO A 147 14.72 6.75 -7.07
CA PRO A 147 16.00 6.05 -7.04
C PRO A 147 16.92 6.43 -5.88
N SER A 148 16.83 7.68 -5.40
CA SER A 148 17.65 8.23 -4.31
C SER A 148 17.32 7.65 -2.93
N ILE A 149 16.05 7.34 -2.67
CA ILE A 149 15.62 6.71 -1.40
C ILE A 149 16.06 5.25 -1.38
N ARG A 150 15.94 4.56 -2.53
CA ARG A 150 16.44 3.18 -2.69
C ARG A 150 17.94 3.09 -2.47
N SER A 151 18.73 3.99 -3.06
CA SER A 151 20.19 3.98 -2.90
C SER A 151 20.57 4.24 -1.43
N GLY A 152 19.95 5.22 -0.78
CA GLY A 152 20.22 5.52 0.63
C GLY A 152 19.87 4.38 1.59
N LEU A 153 18.67 3.78 1.44
CA LEU A 153 18.24 2.68 2.30
C LEU A 153 19.06 1.40 2.06
N CYS A 154 19.35 1.08 0.79
CA CYS A 154 20.15 -0.08 0.42
C CYS A 154 21.60 0.05 0.88
N GLN A 155 22.18 1.25 0.78
CA GLN A 155 23.52 1.56 1.30
C GLN A 155 23.58 1.38 2.82
N LYS A 156 22.59 1.89 3.56
CA LYS A 156 22.55 1.73 5.03
C LYS A 156 22.40 0.27 5.47
N VAL A 157 21.57 -0.51 4.77
CA VAL A 157 21.42 -1.95 5.04
C VAL A 157 22.72 -2.71 4.72
N GLN A 158 23.42 -2.34 3.64
CA GLN A 158 24.71 -2.94 3.31
C GLN A 158 25.79 -2.58 4.35
N GLU A 159 25.87 -1.33 4.78
CA GLU A 159 26.78 -0.88 5.85
C GLU A 159 26.55 -1.68 7.14
N LEU A 160 25.29 -1.88 7.53
CA LEU A 160 24.92 -2.67 8.71
C LEU A 160 25.36 -4.13 8.58
N ARG A 161 25.16 -4.73 7.39
CA ARG A 161 25.58 -6.10 7.08
C ARG A 161 27.11 -6.25 7.15
N TYR A 162 27.86 -5.28 6.62
CA TYR A 162 29.32 -5.30 6.69
C TYR A 162 29.84 -5.15 8.11
N TRP A 163 29.25 -4.25 8.89
CA TRP A 163 29.57 -4.09 10.30
C TRP A 163 29.29 -5.38 11.08
N TRP A 164 28.13 -5.99 10.89
CA TRP A 164 27.75 -7.25 11.55
C TRP A 164 28.72 -8.39 11.23
N LYS A 165 29.11 -8.53 9.96
CA LYS A 165 30.12 -9.52 9.54
C LYS A 165 31.48 -9.28 10.21
N ARG A 166 31.90 -8.02 10.36
CA ARG A 166 33.16 -7.66 11.01
C ARG A 166 33.16 -7.99 12.50
N VAL A 167 32.08 -7.69 13.20
CA VAL A 167 31.96 -7.94 14.65
C VAL A 167 31.92 -9.44 14.95
N ASN A 168 31.31 -10.24 14.08
CA ASN A 168 31.15 -11.68 14.26
C ASN A 168 32.25 -12.52 13.59
N GLN A 169 33.31 -11.90 13.07
CA GLN A 169 34.47 -12.67 12.64
C GLN A 169 35.16 -13.27 13.87
N PRO A 170 35.44 -14.59 13.89
CA PRO A 170 36.18 -15.19 14.98
C PRO A 170 37.56 -14.52 15.05
N ARG A 171 37.91 -13.97 16.22
CA ARG A 171 39.28 -13.49 16.47
C ARG A 171 40.18 -14.71 16.35
N SER A 172 40.98 -14.79 15.29
CA SER A 172 42.09 -15.72 15.22
C SER A 172 43.04 -15.37 16.37
N VAL A 173 42.96 -16.12 17.47
CA VAL A 173 43.96 -16.09 18.53
C VAL A 173 45.23 -16.63 17.89
N VAL A 174 46.13 -15.73 17.51
CA VAL A 174 47.49 -16.10 17.11
C VAL A 174 48.13 -16.72 18.34
N LEU A 175 48.18 -18.04 18.39
CA LEU A 175 49.05 -18.75 19.31
C LEU A 175 50.48 -18.43 18.90
N LYS A 176 51.16 -17.60 19.69
CA LYS A 176 52.61 -17.43 19.59
C LYS A 176 53.25 -18.75 20.00
N SER A 177 53.91 -19.42 19.06
CA SER A 177 54.87 -20.50 19.32
C SER A 177 56.16 -19.92 19.88
#